data_AF-A0A101X5M4-F1
#
_entry.id   AF-A0A101X5M4-F1
#
_cell.length_a   1.000
_cell.length_b   1.000
_cell.length_c   1.000
_cell.angle_alpha   90.00
_cell.angle_beta   90.00
_cell.angle_gamma   90.00
#
_symmetry.space_group_name_H-M   'P 1'
#
loop_
_entity.id
_entity.type
_entity.pdbx_description
1 polymer ?
#
loop_
_entity_poly.entity_id
_entity_poly.type
_entity_poly.pdbx_seq_one_letter_code
_entity_poly.pdbx_strand_id
1 'polypeptide(L)'
;MDLVTLLKIEHAVFKVRFSLLQKLPDDSFWEEFSALHRFIVEVHARAEDLYVFPLFPEREIHPFAADHRLIQSLGDYIVRERDRRRFERYVAVVTYHNDHEELEVFPKVGGRPAPLDVVERYGFENYAKMVGLDPRRL
;
A
#
# COMPACT_ATOMS: atom_id res chain seq x y z
N MET A 1 -10.45 8.11 -13.10
CA MET A 1 -10.02 6.77 -12.63
C MET A 1 -10.94 6.18 -11.56
N ASP A 2 -11.20 4.86 -11.56
CA ASP A 2 -11.95 4.17 -10.49
C ASP A 2 -11.03 3.65 -9.36
N LEU A 3 -11.62 3.35 -8.20
CA LEU A 3 -10.94 2.91 -6.96
C LEU A 3 -10.11 1.64 -7.16
N VAL A 4 -10.67 0.60 -7.78
CA VAL A 4 -9.96 -0.67 -7.97
C VAL A 4 -8.78 -0.48 -8.92
N THR A 5 -8.97 0.28 -10.00
CA THR A 5 -7.86 0.64 -10.89
C THR A 5 -6.75 1.40 -10.14
N LEU A 6 -7.09 2.36 -9.27
CA LEU A 6 -6.11 3.09 -8.46
C LEU A 6 -5.30 2.14 -7.56
N LEU A 7 -5.98 1.28 -6.79
CA LEU A 7 -5.33 0.34 -5.88
C LEU A 7 -4.42 -0.65 -6.61
N LYS A 8 -4.86 -1.18 -7.77
CA LYS A 8 -4.02 -2.06 -8.61
C LYS A 8 -2.78 -1.36 -9.16
N ILE A 9 -2.90 -0.07 -9.50
CA ILE A 9 -1.73 0.74 -9.88
C ILE A 9 -0.76 0.83 -8.70
N GLU A 10 -1.25 1.12 -7.50
CA GLU A 10 -0.44 1.18 -6.29
C GLU A 10 0.26 -0.15 -6.00
N HIS A 11 -0.44 -1.29 -6.13
CA HIS A 11 0.15 -2.63 -6.01
C HIS A 11 1.32 -2.85 -6.97
N ALA A 12 1.13 -2.47 -8.24
CA ALA A 12 2.19 -2.56 -9.25
C ALA A 12 3.39 -1.67 -8.88
N VAL A 13 3.13 -0.46 -8.39
CA VAL A 13 4.18 0.45 -7.90
C VAL A 13 4.95 -0.17 -6.74
N PHE A 14 4.28 -0.82 -5.78
CA PHE A 14 4.97 -1.48 -4.66
C PHE A 14 5.93 -2.55 -5.15
N LYS A 15 5.51 -3.42 -6.08
CA LYS A 15 6.36 -4.46 -6.67
C LYS A 15 7.62 -3.86 -7.31
N VAL A 16 7.48 -2.76 -8.05
CA VAL A 16 8.62 -2.05 -8.66
C VAL A 16 9.52 -1.43 -7.59
N ARG A 17 8.94 -0.68 -6.64
CA ARG A 17 9.69 0.01 -5.58
C ARG A 17 10.45 -0.97 -4.68
N PHE A 18 9.86 -2.11 -4.34
CA PHE A 18 10.55 -3.16 -3.59
C PHE A 18 11.77 -3.70 -4.33
N SER A 19 11.65 -3.95 -5.64
CA SER A 19 12.79 -4.39 -6.46
C SER A 19 13.91 -3.35 -6.55
N LEU A 20 13.57 -2.07 -6.57
CA LEU A 20 14.56 -0.97 -6.56
C LEU A 20 15.24 -0.83 -5.19
N LEU A 21 14.46 -0.88 -4.10
CA LEU A 21 14.96 -0.80 -2.72
C LEU A 21 16.04 -1.85 -2.42
N GLN A 22 15.88 -3.08 -2.93
CA GLN A 22 16.88 -4.14 -2.75
C GLN A 22 18.27 -3.75 -3.25
N LYS A 23 18.36 -2.85 -4.24
CA LYS A 23 19.62 -2.45 -4.89
C LYS A 23 20.23 -1.19 -4.28
N LEU A 24 19.53 -0.52 -3.37
CA LEU A 24 20.00 0.73 -2.78
C LEU A 24 21.07 0.50 -1.70
N PRO A 25 22.04 1.43 -1.56
CA PRO A 25 22.90 1.50 -0.38
C PRO A 25 22.06 1.81 0.87
N ASP A 26 22.58 1.50 2.05
CA ASP A 26 21.82 1.59 3.32
C ASP A 26 21.22 2.98 3.57
N ASP A 27 21.98 4.06 3.37
CA ASP A 27 21.48 5.42 3.64
C ASP A 27 20.26 5.77 2.79
N SER A 28 20.33 5.50 1.47
CA SER A 28 19.20 5.73 0.55
C SER A 28 18.07 4.72 0.75
N PHE A 29 18.38 3.49 1.17
CA PHE A 29 17.38 2.47 1.47
C PHE A 29 16.43 2.93 2.59
N TRP A 30 16.96 3.49 3.68
CA TRP A 30 16.14 3.86 4.82
C TRP A 30 15.18 5.00 4.51
N GLU A 31 15.63 6.01 3.76
CA GLU A 31 14.77 7.12 3.32
C GLU A 31 13.63 6.63 2.43
N GLU A 32 13.96 5.87 1.37
CA GLU A 32 12.99 5.37 0.41
C GLU A 32 12.04 4.33 1.05
N PHE A 33 12.55 3.44 1.91
CA PHE A 33 11.72 2.46 2.59
C PHE A 33 10.75 3.12 3.57
N SER A 34 11.21 4.13 4.32
CA SER A 34 10.34 4.86 5.25
C SER A 34 9.22 5.59 4.50
N ALA A 35 9.55 6.23 3.37
CA ALA A 35 8.55 6.91 2.53
C ALA A 35 7.54 5.91 1.93
N LEU A 36 8.01 4.77 1.42
CA LEU A 36 7.15 3.73 0.87
C LEU A 36 6.26 3.08 1.93
N HIS A 37 6.83 2.74 3.09
CA HIS A 37 6.08 2.15 4.20
C HIS A 37 4.97 3.09 4.67
N ARG A 38 5.30 4.37 4.86
CA ARG A 38 4.31 5.39 5.22
C ARG A 38 3.20 5.50 4.18
N PHE A 39 3.52 5.48 2.89
CA PHE A 39 2.51 5.48 1.84
C PHE A 39 1.59 4.25 1.91
N ILE A 40 2.17 3.04 2.07
CA ILE A 40 1.39 1.80 2.18
C ILE A 40 0.38 1.89 3.33
N VAL A 41 0.79 2.38 4.50
CA VAL A 41 -0.08 2.44 5.69
C VAL A 41 -1.06 3.61 5.65
N GLU A 42 -0.57 4.83 5.39
CA GLU A 42 -1.37 6.05 5.54
C GLU A 42 -2.28 6.34 4.33
N VAL A 43 -1.95 5.78 3.17
CA VAL A 43 -2.68 6.04 1.91
C VAL A 43 -3.40 4.78 1.46
N HIS A 44 -2.65 3.74 1.13
CA HIS A 44 -3.18 2.56 0.45
C HIS A 44 -4.09 1.72 1.36
N ALA A 45 -3.54 1.17 2.45
CA ALA A 45 -4.30 0.41 3.43
C ALA A 45 -5.44 1.25 4.04
N ARG A 46 -5.20 2.56 4.24
CA ARG A 46 -6.22 3.49 4.74
C ARG A 46 -7.39 3.66 3.77
N ALA A 47 -7.13 3.72 2.45
CA ALA A 47 -8.17 3.80 1.44
C ALA A 47 -9.00 2.52 1.42
N GLU A 48 -8.37 1.35 1.53
CA GLU A 48 -9.05 0.06 1.61
C GLU A 48 -9.93 -0.05 2.86
N ASP A 49 -9.37 0.25 4.03
CA ASP A 49 -10.10 0.23 5.31
C ASP A 49 -11.35 1.12 5.30
N LEU A 50 -11.29 2.27 4.61
CA LEU A 50 -12.38 3.24 4.58
C LEU A 50 -13.40 2.99 3.45
N TYR A 51 -12.96 2.50 2.30
CA TYR A 51 -13.77 2.50 1.07
C TYR A 51 -13.99 1.13 0.45
N VAL A 52 -13.14 0.14 0.76
CA VAL A 52 -13.26 -1.23 0.24
C VAL A 52 -13.83 -2.15 1.32
N PHE A 53 -13.19 -2.22 2.48
CA PHE A 53 -13.51 -3.20 3.52
C PHE A 53 -14.93 -3.07 4.08
N PRO A 54 -15.50 -1.85 4.26
CA PRO A 54 -16.87 -1.69 4.72
C PRO A 54 -17.94 -2.22 3.75
N LEU A 55 -17.56 -2.63 2.54
CA LEU A 55 -18.47 -3.20 1.55
C LEU A 55 -18.73 -4.69 1.77
N PHE A 56 -17.96 -5.34 2.64
CA PHE A 56 -17.97 -6.78 2.85
C PHE A 56 -18.42 -7.13 4.27
N PRO A 57 -18.97 -8.35 4.47
CA PRO A 57 -19.17 -8.87 5.81
C PRO A 57 -17.84 -8.93 6.58
N GLU A 58 -17.84 -8.52 7.84
CA GLU A 58 -16.63 -8.46 8.69
C GLU A 58 -15.79 -9.74 8.64
N ARG A 59 -16.44 -10.91 8.69
CA ARG A 59 -15.77 -12.22 8.65
C ARG A 59 -14.94 -12.47 7.38
N GLU A 60 -15.32 -11.86 6.25
CA GLU A 60 -14.63 -12.04 4.97
C GLU A 60 -13.42 -11.13 4.88
N ILE A 61 -13.49 -9.94 5.51
CA ILE A 61 -12.44 -8.93 5.41
C ILE A 61 -11.50 -8.87 6.61
N HIS A 62 -11.87 -9.50 7.73
CA HIS A 62 -11.07 -9.54 8.95
C HIS A 62 -9.61 -10.00 8.72
N PRO A 63 -9.32 -11.02 7.87
CA PRO A 63 -7.93 -11.40 7.57
C PRO A 63 -7.12 -10.26 6.95
N PHE A 64 -7.67 -9.58 5.94
CA PHE A 64 -7.02 -8.45 5.25
C PHE A 64 -6.80 -7.25 6.18
N ALA A 65 -7.80 -6.92 7.00
CA ALA A 65 -7.66 -5.87 8.03
C ALA A 65 -6.62 -6.25 9.12
N ALA A 66 -6.44 -7.54 9.41
CA ALA A 66 -5.39 -8.00 10.31
C ALA A 66 -4.00 -7.90 9.64
N ASP A 67 -3.91 -8.20 8.34
CA ASP A 67 -2.69 -8.06 7.55
C ASP A 67 -2.23 -6.60 7.49
N HIS A 68 -3.14 -5.62 7.37
CA HIS A 68 -2.79 -4.19 7.51
C HIS A 68 -2.05 -3.88 8.81
N ARG A 69 -2.51 -4.44 9.95
CA ARG A 69 -1.84 -4.26 11.25
C ARG A 69 -0.49 -4.97 11.31
N LEU A 70 -0.38 -6.13 10.69
CA LEU A 70 0.88 -6.85 10.58
C LEU A 70 1.90 -6.08 9.73
N ILE A 71 1.48 -5.58 8.57
CA ILE A 71 2.29 -4.74 7.67
C ILE A 71 2.76 -3.49 8.42
N GLN A 72 1.84 -2.78 9.09
CA GLN A 72 2.17 -1.61 9.90
C GLN A 72 3.22 -1.95 10.96
N SER A 73 2.91 -2.89 11.85
CA SER A 73 3.80 -3.24 12.96
C SER A 73 5.17 -3.75 12.53
N LEU A 74 5.24 -4.54 11.44
CA LEU A 74 6.49 -5.04 10.88
C LEU A 74 7.31 -3.92 10.25
N GLY A 75 6.69 -3.04 9.45
CA GLY A 75 7.38 -1.92 8.83
C GLY A 75 7.88 -0.90 9.86
N ASP A 76 7.05 -0.53 10.84
CA ASP A 76 7.42 0.34 11.96
C ASP A 76 8.64 -0.22 12.72
N TYR A 77 8.65 -1.53 12.99
CA TYR A 77 9.79 -2.19 13.60
C TYR A 77 11.04 -2.09 12.72
N ILE A 78 10.94 -2.39 11.43
CA ILE A 78 12.08 -2.38 10.50
C ILE A 78 12.67 -0.97 10.40
N VAL A 79 11.84 0.06 10.30
CA VAL A 79 12.27 1.47 10.26
C VAL A 79 12.95 1.87 11.57
N ARG A 80 12.32 1.58 12.72
CA ARG A 80 12.82 1.98 14.04
C ARG A 80 14.14 1.30 14.40
N GLU A 81 14.23 -0.01 14.23
CA GLU A 81 15.41 -0.80 14.59
C GLU A 81 16.48 -0.83 13.49
N ARG A 82 16.18 -0.25 12.31
CA ARG A 82 17.00 -0.35 11.11
C ARG A 82 17.40 -1.80 10.77
N ASP A 83 16.45 -2.75 10.89
CA ASP A 83 16.69 -4.19 10.69
C ASP A 83 16.42 -4.63 9.25
N ARG A 84 17.33 -4.29 8.33
CA ARG A 84 17.18 -4.55 6.87
C ARG A 84 16.99 -6.02 6.54
N ARG A 85 17.49 -6.93 7.39
CA ARG A 85 17.35 -8.40 7.23
C ARG A 85 15.90 -8.87 7.16
N ARG A 86 14.96 -8.09 7.71
CA ARG A 86 13.52 -8.41 7.68
C ARG A 86 12.79 -7.80 6.49
N PHE A 87 13.46 -7.01 5.66
CA PHE A 87 12.84 -6.35 4.52
C PHE A 87 12.20 -7.37 3.56
N GLU A 88 12.87 -8.48 3.25
CA GLU A 88 12.29 -9.52 2.38
C GLU A 88 11.00 -10.11 2.95
N ARG A 89 10.91 -10.24 4.28
CA ARG A 89 9.68 -10.68 4.94
C ARG A 89 8.58 -9.63 4.82
N TYR A 90 8.91 -8.36 4.98
CA TYR A 90 7.95 -7.27 4.78
C TYR A 90 7.40 -7.28 3.35
N VAL A 91 8.28 -7.40 2.35
CA VAL A 91 7.88 -7.52 0.94
C VAL A 91 6.93 -8.70 0.75
N ALA A 92 7.29 -9.88 1.25
CA ALA A 92 6.45 -11.08 1.11
C ALA A 92 5.05 -10.91 1.71
N VAL A 93 4.93 -10.29 2.90
CA VAL A 93 3.64 -10.02 3.54
C VAL A 93 2.80 -9.05 2.70
N VAL A 94 3.37 -7.92 2.27
CA VAL A 94 2.64 -6.95 1.44
C VAL A 94 2.22 -7.59 0.12
N THR A 95 3.12 -8.28 -0.59
CA THR A 95 2.75 -8.88 -1.88
C THR A 95 1.70 -9.99 -1.72
N TYR A 96 1.78 -10.78 -0.65
CA TYR A 96 0.79 -11.82 -0.38
C TYR A 96 -0.60 -11.20 -0.16
N HIS A 97 -0.70 -10.18 0.71
CA HIS A 97 -1.93 -9.43 0.96
C HIS A 97 -2.52 -8.90 -0.35
N ASN A 98 -1.74 -8.11 -1.09
CA ASN A 98 -2.15 -7.48 -2.34
C ASN A 98 -2.63 -8.49 -3.40
N ASP A 99 -1.91 -9.61 -3.57
CA ASP A 99 -2.27 -10.63 -4.55
C ASP A 99 -3.61 -11.31 -4.17
N HIS A 100 -3.88 -11.51 -2.88
CA HIS A 100 -5.16 -12.11 -2.43
C HIS A 100 -6.31 -11.12 -2.55
N GLU A 101 -6.11 -9.84 -2.27
CA GLU A 101 -7.14 -8.82 -2.49
C GLU A 101 -7.53 -8.70 -3.97
N GLU A 102 -6.54 -8.71 -4.86
CA GLU A 102 -6.79 -8.66 -6.30
C GLU A 102 -7.62 -9.85 -6.81
N LEU A 103 -7.46 -11.02 -6.19
CA LEU A 103 -8.17 -12.25 -6.53
C LEU A 103 -9.54 -12.37 -5.86
N GLU A 104 -9.66 -11.97 -4.59
CA GLU A 104 -10.79 -12.32 -3.73
C GLU A 104 -11.71 -11.14 -3.40
N VAL A 105 -11.17 -9.92 -3.35
CA VAL A 105 -11.86 -8.72 -2.88
C VAL A 105 -12.21 -7.81 -4.06
N PHE A 106 -11.21 -7.36 -4.82
CA PHE A 106 -11.36 -6.37 -5.88
C PHE A 106 -12.40 -6.71 -6.96
N PRO A 107 -12.56 -7.99 -7.41
CA PRO A 107 -13.59 -8.35 -8.38
C PRO A 107 -15.02 -8.07 -7.90
N LYS A 108 -15.24 -7.92 -6.59
CA LYS A 108 -16.55 -7.74 -5.96
C LYS A 108 -16.87 -6.28 -5.63
N VAL A 109 -15.90 -5.36 -5.72
CA VAL A 109 -16.05 -3.94 -5.30
C VAL A 109 -16.92 -3.11 -6.26
N GLY A 110 -16.91 -3.46 -7.55
CA GLY A 110 -17.59 -2.73 -8.61
C GLY A 110 -16.91 -1.41 -8.99
N GLY A 111 -17.53 -0.65 -9.90
CA GLY A 111 -17.00 0.64 -10.37
C GLY A 111 -17.26 1.77 -9.38
N ARG A 112 -16.35 1.97 -8.44
CA ARG A 112 -16.41 3.07 -7.44
C ARG A 112 -15.43 4.18 -7.78
N PRO A 113 -15.74 5.44 -7.48
CA PRO A 113 -14.79 6.53 -7.66
C PRO A 113 -13.57 6.36 -6.75
N ALA A 114 -12.40 6.79 -7.22
CA ALA A 114 -11.18 6.81 -6.44
C ALA A 114 -11.31 7.70 -5.18
N PRO A 115 -10.76 7.30 -4.02
CA PRO A 115 -10.87 8.04 -2.75
C PRO A 115 -9.83 9.15 -2.69
N LEU A 116 -10.09 10.23 -3.43
CA LEU A 116 -9.16 11.35 -3.56
C LEU A 116 -8.92 12.12 -2.25
N ASP A 117 -9.79 11.99 -1.26
CA ASP A 117 -9.65 12.63 0.05
C ASP A 117 -8.48 12.04 0.86
N VAL A 118 -8.21 10.75 0.74
CA VAL A 118 -7.04 10.11 1.37
C VAL A 118 -5.75 10.60 0.71
N VAL A 119 -5.75 10.67 -0.62
CA VAL A 119 -4.64 11.21 -1.41
C VAL A 119 -4.39 12.69 -1.08
N GLU A 120 -5.45 13.49 -0.97
CA GLU A 120 -5.36 14.90 -0.62
C GLU A 120 -4.69 15.12 0.73
N ARG A 121 -5.07 14.33 1.76
CA ARG A 121 -4.47 14.42 3.10
C ARG A 121 -2.98 14.07 3.12
N TYR A 122 -2.56 13.12 2.29
CA TYR A 122 -1.14 12.78 2.12
C TYR A 122 -0.37 13.81 1.29
N GLY A 123 -1.11 14.53 0.43
CA GLY A 123 -0.60 15.53 -0.50
C GLY A 123 -0.45 14.94 -1.91
N PHE A 124 -1.17 15.50 -2.88
CA PHE A 124 -1.15 15.06 -4.28
C PHE A 124 0.26 15.03 -4.88
N GLU A 125 1.14 15.98 -4.51
CA GLU A 125 2.53 15.98 -4.98
C GLU A 125 3.33 14.81 -4.43
N ASN A 126 3.13 14.45 -3.16
CA ASN A 126 3.79 13.31 -2.54
C ASN A 126 3.29 12.00 -3.15
N TYR A 127 1.98 11.91 -3.40
CA TYR A 127 1.38 10.79 -4.12
C TYR A 127 1.98 10.65 -5.51
N ALA A 128 2.04 11.73 -6.29
CA ALA A 128 2.59 11.72 -7.64
C ALA A 128 4.08 11.35 -7.66
N LYS A 129 4.87 11.76 -6.65
CA LYS A 129 6.27 11.31 -6.51
C LYS A 129 6.38 9.81 -6.24
N MET A 130 5.45 9.24 -5.46
CA MET A 130 5.44 7.82 -5.14
C MET A 130 4.98 6.97 -6.33
N VAL A 131 3.85 7.34 -6.92
CA VAL A 131 3.13 6.53 -7.92
C VAL A 131 3.50 6.90 -9.36
N GLY A 132 4.04 8.10 -9.59
CA GLY A 132 4.36 8.62 -10.93
C GLY A 132 3.15 9.18 -11.69
N LEU A 133 2.00 9.31 -11.03
CA LEU A 133 0.73 9.73 -11.63
C LEU A 133 0.00 10.72 -10.70
N ASP A 134 -0.69 11.71 -11.29
CA ASP A 134 -1.63 12.56 -10.57
C ASP A 134 -3.05 12.02 -10.79
N PRO A 135 -3.71 11.45 -9.77
CA PRO A 135 -5.01 10.80 -9.93
C PRO A 135 -6.12 11.79 -10.29
N ARG A 136 -5.90 13.10 -10.17
CA ARG A 136 -6.86 14.13 -10.58
C ARG A 136 -6.90 14.38 -12.09
N ARG A 137 -5.90 13.88 -12.83
CA ARG A 137 -5.73 14.10 -14.27
C ARG A 137 -6.14 12.89 -15.11
N LEU A 138 -6.82 11.91 -14.51
CA LEU A 138 -7.11 10.58 -15.05
C LEU A 138 -8.56 10.14 -14.81
#